data_AF-A0A1W9WFA1-F1
#
_entry.id   AF-A0A1W9WFA1-F1
#
_cell.length_a   1.000
_cell.length_b   1.000
_cell.length_c   1.000
_cell.angle_alpha   90.00
_cell.angle_beta   90.00
_cell.angle_gamma   90.00
#
_symmetry.space_group_name_H-M   'P 1'
#
loop_
_entity.id
_entity.type
_entity.pdbx_description
1 polymer ?
#
loop_
_entity_poly.entity_id
_entity_poly.type
_entity_poly.pdbx_seq_one_letter_code
_entity_poly.pdbx_strand_id
1 'polypeptide(L)'
;MAKKKVSKTIDDINRKIKEGKVVVVTADEMVGIVKKNGAEKAAQEVDVVTTGTFSPMCSSGAFINFGHTKPGIKASRTWLNDVPAYAGLAAVDCYMGATEPREDDPLNGVHPGQFKYGGGHVLHDLIAGKKVELRATSYGTDCYPETQVKKKITLSDLPYAMMLNPRNAYQNYNCAINLTKKTIYTYMGILKPNGGNANYATAGELSPLFNDPYYRTIGLGTRIFLGGAKGHVIAPGTQHNPNAERHENGIPLTPSGTLMVSGDMKEMDPRWVVGVSMLGYGCSLAVGLGIPIPILDAEMAEYTGVSD
;
A
#
# COMPACT_ATOMS: atom_id res chain seq x y z
N MET A 1 -24.21 10.29 39.75
CA MET A 1 -24.56 10.75 38.39
C MET A 1 -23.88 9.82 37.40
N ALA A 2 -24.63 9.09 36.59
CA ALA A 2 -24.03 8.22 35.57
C ALA A 2 -23.25 9.11 34.59
N LYS A 3 -21.92 8.93 34.51
CA LYS A 3 -21.09 9.61 33.50
C LYS A 3 -21.68 9.27 32.13
N LYS A 4 -22.18 10.27 31.41
CA LYS A 4 -22.71 10.10 30.07
C LYS A 4 -21.54 9.62 29.20
N LYS A 5 -21.63 8.37 28.71
CA LYS A 5 -20.62 7.76 27.84
C LYS A 5 -20.44 8.65 26.61
N VAL A 6 -19.21 9.06 26.34
CA VAL A 6 -18.90 9.98 25.23
C VAL A 6 -19.18 9.25 23.93
N SER A 7 -20.00 9.85 23.06
CA SER A 7 -20.32 9.31 21.75
C SER A 7 -20.38 10.45 20.73
N LYS A 8 -19.46 10.43 19.77
CA LYS A 8 -19.36 11.34 18.63
C LYS A 8 -19.85 10.60 17.38
N THR A 9 -20.42 11.34 16.43
CA THR A 9 -20.73 10.81 15.11
C THR A 9 -19.69 11.25 14.09
N ILE A 10 -19.58 10.52 12.97
CA ILE A 10 -18.76 10.94 11.83
C ILE A 10 -19.20 12.31 11.32
N ASP A 11 -20.50 12.63 11.35
CA ASP A 11 -21.03 13.93 10.93
C ASP A 11 -20.60 15.06 11.87
N ASP A 12 -20.55 14.82 13.18
CA ASP A 12 -20.02 15.79 14.14
C ASP A 12 -18.55 16.11 13.88
N ILE A 13 -17.73 15.08 13.64
CA ILE A 13 -16.30 15.22 13.32
C ILE A 13 -16.14 15.95 11.98
N ASN A 14 -16.90 15.58 10.95
CA ASN A 14 -16.89 16.25 9.64
C ASN A 14 -17.30 17.72 9.74
N ARG A 15 -18.27 18.07 10.60
CA ARG A 15 -18.61 19.46 10.90
C ARG A 15 -17.43 20.20 11.52
N LYS A 16 -16.77 19.61 12.52
CA LYS A 16 -15.58 20.20 13.15
C LYS A 16 -14.42 20.40 12.15
N ILE A 17 -14.23 19.46 11.22
CA ILE A 17 -13.23 19.59 10.14
C ILE A 17 -13.56 20.82 9.28
N LYS A 18 -14.81 20.97 8.85
CA LYS A 18 -15.25 22.13 8.04
C LYS A 18 -15.13 23.46 8.80
N GLU A 19 -15.33 23.44 10.10
CA GLU A 19 -15.20 24.61 10.97
C GLU A 19 -13.75 24.93 11.38
N GLY A 20 -12.78 24.06 11.07
CA GLY A 20 -11.38 24.21 11.51
C GLY A 20 -11.18 24.00 13.02
N LYS A 21 -12.10 23.31 13.69
CA LYS A 21 -12.08 23.04 15.15
C LYS A 21 -11.77 21.59 15.51
N VAL A 22 -11.47 20.76 14.51
CA VAL A 22 -11.13 19.35 14.70
C VAL A 22 -9.82 19.24 15.49
N VAL A 23 -9.81 18.39 16.51
CA VAL A 23 -8.57 18.03 17.21
C VAL A 23 -8.02 16.75 16.59
N VAL A 24 -6.89 16.89 15.91
CA VAL A 24 -6.19 15.79 15.24
C VAL A 24 -4.87 15.54 15.97
N VAL A 25 -4.58 14.28 16.28
CA VAL A 25 -3.32 13.85 16.88
C VAL A 25 -2.73 12.70 16.09
N THR A 26 -1.43 12.50 16.22
CA THR A 26 -0.74 11.31 15.70
C THR A 26 -0.96 10.10 16.60
N ALA A 27 -0.76 8.90 16.05
CA ALA A 27 -0.93 7.66 16.81
C ALA A 27 0.01 7.58 18.03
N ASP A 28 1.27 8.01 17.89
CA ASP A 28 2.24 8.07 18.98
C ASP A 28 1.84 9.10 20.07
N GLU A 29 1.30 10.26 19.68
CA GLU A 29 0.74 11.22 20.64
C GLU A 29 -0.48 10.64 21.39
N MET A 30 -1.33 9.87 20.70
CA MET A 30 -2.53 9.27 21.28
C MET A 30 -2.21 8.29 22.40
N VAL A 31 -1.15 7.48 22.26
CA VAL A 31 -0.65 6.58 23.31
C VAL A 31 -0.38 7.35 24.60
N GLY A 32 0.33 8.48 24.51
CA GLY A 32 0.62 9.34 25.66
C GLY A 32 -0.63 9.96 26.28
N ILE A 33 -1.58 10.40 25.44
CA ILE A 33 -2.85 11.00 25.88
C ILE A 33 -3.68 9.98 26.65
N VAL A 34 -3.87 8.77 26.10
CA VAL A 34 -4.66 7.71 26.75
C VAL A 34 -4.00 7.27 28.06
N LYS A 35 -2.68 7.08 28.08
CA LYS A 35 -1.93 6.70 29.29
C LYS A 35 -2.06 7.73 30.41
N LYS A 36 -2.05 9.03 30.07
CA LYS A 36 -2.11 10.13 31.06
C LYS A 36 -3.53 10.46 31.52
N ASN A 37 -4.47 10.51 30.57
CA ASN A 37 -5.81 11.08 30.78
C ASN A 37 -6.91 10.01 30.86
N GLY A 38 -6.64 8.78 30.43
CA GLY A 38 -7.62 7.72 30.26
C GLY A 38 -8.45 7.87 28.99
N ALA A 39 -8.98 6.75 28.50
CA ALA A 39 -9.67 6.67 27.21
C ALA A 39 -10.94 7.53 27.13
N GLU A 40 -11.72 7.64 28.23
CA GLU A 40 -12.91 8.50 28.30
C GLU A 40 -12.59 9.97 28.06
N LYS A 41 -11.51 10.48 28.67
CA LYS A 41 -11.12 11.88 28.50
C LYS A 41 -10.47 12.11 27.13
N ALA A 42 -9.64 11.17 26.69
CA ALA A 42 -9.08 11.19 25.34
C ALA A 42 -10.17 11.27 24.27
N ALA A 43 -11.24 10.47 24.39
CA ALA A 43 -12.38 10.49 23.48
C ALA A 43 -13.16 11.81 23.47
N GLN A 44 -13.14 12.59 24.56
CA GLN A 44 -13.77 13.92 24.59
C GLN A 44 -12.94 14.93 23.80
N GLU A 45 -11.63 14.93 24.03
CA GLU A 45 -10.70 15.94 23.54
C GLU A 45 -10.25 15.69 22.10
N VAL A 46 -9.97 14.45 21.72
CA VAL A 46 -9.46 14.05 20.40
C VAL A 46 -10.60 13.67 19.47
N ASP A 47 -10.56 14.17 18.24
CA ASP A 47 -11.56 13.86 17.21
C ASP A 47 -11.05 12.84 16.17
N VAL A 48 -9.77 12.92 15.81
CA VAL A 48 -9.15 12.03 14.81
C VAL A 48 -7.74 11.65 15.24
N VAL A 49 -7.38 10.37 15.08
CA VAL A 49 -6.01 9.87 15.20
C VAL A 49 -5.48 9.55 13.82
N THR A 50 -4.33 10.11 13.44
CA THR A 50 -3.68 9.81 12.16
C THR A 50 -2.73 8.63 12.31
N THR A 51 -3.00 7.57 11.56
CA THR A 51 -2.19 6.35 11.52
C THR A 51 -1.51 6.19 10.16
N GLY A 52 -0.49 5.34 10.05
CA GLY A 52 0.09 5.02 8.77
C GLY A 52 1.21 4.00 8.77
N THR A 53 1.59 3.61 7.57
CA THR A 53 2.67 2.66 7.29
C THR A 53 3.41 3.11 6.03
N PHE A 54 4.72 2.86 6.00
CA PHE A 54 5.55 3.00 4.81
C PHE A 54 6.46 1.77 4.73
N SER A 55 6.03 0.77 3.96
CA SER A 55 6.69 -0.53 3.88
C SER A 55 6.69 -1.07 2.45
N PRO A 56 7.57 -2.01 2.11
CA PRO A 56 7.47 -2.75 0.85
C PRO A 56 6.13 -3.49 0.76
N MET A 57 5.31 -3.12 -0.22
CA MET A 57 4.00 -3.72 -0.52
C MET A 57 4.10 -4.44 -1.87
N CYS A 58 4.57 -5.68 -1.85
CA CYS A 58 4.80 -6.47 -3.08
C CYS A 58 3.53 -6.71 -3.91
N SER A 59 2.36 -6.73 -3.26
CA SER A 59 1.05 -6.82 -3.89
C SER A 59 0.54 -5.47 -4.42
N SER A 60 1.45 -4.58 -4.85
CA SER A 60 1.10 -3.32 -5.49
C SER A 60 1.17 -3.42 -7.01
N GLY A 61 0.41 -2.57 -7.68
CA GLY A 61 0.45 -2.47 -9.13
C GLY A 61 -0.47 -1.37 -9.65
N ALA A 62 -0.54 -1.23 -10.97
CA ALA A 62 -1.35 -0.19 -11.59
C ALA A 62 -2.04 -0.66 -12.86
N PHE A 63 -3.29 -0.27 -13.02
CA PHE A 63 -3.98 -0.27 -14.31
C PHE A 63 -3.57 0.97 -15.09
N ILE A 64 -3.06 0.76 -16.31
CA ILE A 64 -2.58 1.82 -17.18
C ILE A 64 -3.28 1.70 -18.53
N ASN A 65 -3.88 2.80 -18.98
CA ASN A 65 -4.25 2.99 -20.37
C ASN A 65 -3.18 3.89 -21.01
N PHE A 66 -2.46 3.40 -22.02
CA PHE A 66 -1.36 4.15 -22.64
C PHE A 66 -1.77 4.97 -23.88
N GLY A 67 -3.08 5.01 -24.18
CA GLY A 67 -3.67 5.75 -25.28
C GLY A 67 -3.44 5.12 -26.66
N HIS A 68 -4.43 5.30 -27.54
CA HIS A 68 -4.36 4.80 -28.91
C HIS A 68 -3.25 5.46 -29.73
N THR A 69 -2.64 4.67 -30.60
CA THR A 69 -1.71 5.12 -31.65
C THR A 69 -2.45 5.40 -32.96
N LYS A 70 -1.74 5.99 -33.93
CA LYS A 70 -2.23 6.17 -35.30
C LYS A 70 -1.14 5.68 -36.27
N PRO A 71 -1.34 4.56 -36.99
CA PRO A 71 -2.49 3.65 -36.91
C PRO A 71 -2.65 2.99 -35.52
N GLY A 72 -3.87 2.54 -35.19
CA GLY A 72 -4.20 1.97 -33.88
C GLY A 72 -3.59 0.58 -33.66
N ILE A 73 -3.23 0.28 -32.40
CA ILE A 73 -2.72 -1.02 -31.96
C ILE A 73 -3.70 -1.69 -30.98
N LYS A 74 -3.84 -3.02 -31.09
CA LYS A 74 -4.45 -3.89 -30.06
C LYS A 74 -3.33 -4.69 -29.40
N ALA A 75 -2.71 -4.14 -28.37
CA ALA A 75 -1.52 -4.72 -27.76
C ALA A 75 -1.82 -6.10 -27.15
N SER A 76 -1.08 -7.11 -27.60
CA SER A 76 -1.08 -8.46 -27.03
C SER A 76 0.06 -8.66 -26.02
N ARG A 77 1.12 -7.86 -26.14
CA ARG A 77 2.20 -7.76 -25.15
C ARG A 77 2.64 -6.31 -25.02
N THR A 78 2.96 -5.91 -23.79
CA THR A 78 3.33 -4.53 -23.46
C THR A 78 4.50 -4.54 -22.50
N TRP A 79 5.40 -3.58 -22.62
CA TRP A 79 6.52 -3.34 -21.72
C TRP A 79 6.66 -1.85 -21.43
N LEU A 80 7.13 -1.53 -20.23
CA LEU A 80 7.51 -0.19 -19.80
C LEU A 80 8.95 -0.25 -19.26
N ASN A 81 9.91 0.42 -19.91
CA ASN A 81 11.35 0.27 -19.64
C ASN A 81 11.81 -1.20 -19.63
N ASP A 82 11.33 -1.99 -20.60
CA ASP A 82 11.54 -3.44 -20.73
C ASP A 82 11.05 -4.29 -19.54
N VAL A 83 10.24 -3.72 -18.65
CA VAL A 83 9.48 -4.49 -17.66
C VAL A 83 8.15 -4.89 -18.29
N PRO A 84 7.82 -6.19 -18.36
CA PRO A 84 6.53 -6.65 -18.84
C PRO A 84 5.37 -5.98 -18.09
N ALA A 85 4.34 -5.58 -18.83
CA ALA A 85 3.06 -5.16 -18.30
C ALA A 85 1.99 -6.11 -18.86
N TYR A 86 1.17 -6.68 -17.99
CA TYR A 86 0.17 -7.66 -18.37
C TYR A 86 -0.87 -7.02 -19.29
N ALA A 87 -0.80 -7.35 -20.58
CA ALA A 87 -1.76 -6.94 -21.60
C ALA A 87 -3.00 -7.85 -21.58
N GLY A 88 -3.85 -7.75 -22.60
CA GLY A 88 -5.04 -8.62 -22.73
C GLY A 88 -6.26 -8.16 -21.92
N LEU A 89 -6.19 -6.98 -21.28
CA LEU A 89 -7.35 -6.32 -20.66
C LEU A 89 -8.24 -5.67 -21.74
N ALA A 90 -7.62 -4.93 -22.65
CA ALA A 90 -8.23 -4.31 -23.82
C ALA A 90 -7.14 -3.88 -24.81
N ALA A 91 -7.45 -3.03 -25.79
CA ALA A 91 -6.54 -2.70 -26.88
C ALA A 91 -5.28 -1.96 -26.43
N VAL A 92 -5.39 -1.06 -25.46
CA VAL A 92 -4.28 -0.21 -24.98
C VAL A 92 -4.19 -0.14 -23.45
N ASP A 93 -4.71 -1.19 -22.81
CA ASP A 93 -4.80 -1.32 -21.36
C ASP A 93 -3.91 -2.45 -20.88
N CYS A 94 -3.14 -2.19 -19.83
CA CYS A 94 -2.29 -3.17 -19.19
C CYS A 94 -2.28 -3.03 -17.66
N TYR A 95 -1.85 -4.08 -16.97
CA TYR A 95 -1.56 -4.06 -15.54
C TYR A 95 -0.06 -4.18 -15.30
N MET A 96 0.53 -3.19 -14.62
CA MET A 96 1.93 -3.20 -14.21
C MET A 96 2.05 -3.70 -12.77
N GLY A 97 2.61 -4.90 -12.57
CA GLY A 97 2.84 -5.46 -11.24
C GLY A 97 4.16 -4.97 -10.64
N ALA A 98 4.17 -4.53 -9.38
CA ALA A 98 5.36 -3.98 -8.74
C ALA A 98 6.55 -4.96 -8.65
N THR A 99 6.27 -6.26 -8.63
CA THR A 99 7.26 -7.33 -8.49
C THR A 99 7.73 -7.90 -9.82
N GLU A 100 7.22 -7.40 -10.95
CA GLU A 100 7.64 -7.88 -12.26
C GLU A 100 9.08 -7.41 -12.54
N PRO A 101 10.05 -8.31 -12.73
CA PRO A 101 11.41 -7.92 -13.05
C PRO A 101 11.50 -7.41 -14.49
N ARG A 102 12.60 -6.75 -14.81
CA ARG A 102 12.93 -6.45 -16.21
C ARG A 102 13.12 -7.76 -17.00
N GLU A 103 12.74 -7.75 -18.28
CA GLU A 103 12.79 -8.93 -19.16
C GLU A 103 14.20 -9.56 -19.26
N ASP A 104 15.26 -8.74 -19.14
CA ASP A 104 16.66 -9.16 -19.20
C ASP A 104 17.34 -9.29 -17.82
N ASP A 105 16.60 -9.21 -16.72
CA ASP A 105 17.17 -9.36 -15.38
C ASP A 105 17.72 -10.79 -15.19
N PRO A 106 18.94 -10.98 -14.66
CA PRO A 106 19.51 -12.31 -14.47
C PRO A 106 18.82 -13.12 -13.36
N LEU A 107 17.87 -12.50 -12.63
CA LEU A 107 17.17 -13.05 -11.48
C LEU A 107 18.18 -13.64 -10.49
N ASN A 108 17.92 -14.86 -10.00
CA ASN A 108 18.83 -15.61 -9.15
C ASN A 108 19.82 -16.50 -9.94
N GLY A 109 20.06 -16.23 -11.23
CA GLY A 109 21.05 -16.96 -12.03
C GLY A 109 22.46 -16.90 -11.43
N VAL A 110 22.83 -15.75 -10.84
CA VAL A 110 23.93 -15.63 -9.87
C VAL A 110 23.33 -15.24 -8.53
N HIS A 111 23.17 -16.21 -7.64
CA HIS A 111 22.50 -15.99 -6.36
C HIS A 111 23.46 -15.37 -5.30
N PRO A 112 23.05 -14.31 -4.57
CA PRO A 112 21.73 -13.68 -4.61
C PRO A 112 21.59 -12.64 -5.73
N GLY A 113 20.46 -12.69 -6.45
CA GLY A 113 20.10 -11.73 -7.51
C GLY A 113 19.86 -10.32 -6.97
N GLN A 114 20.22 -9.30 -7.75
CA GLN A 114 20.15 -7.90 -7.30
C GLN A 114 18.81 -7.21 -7.60
N PHE A 115 18.06 -7.66 -8.62
CA PHE A 115 16.75 -7.13 -9.00
C PHE A 115 16.73 -5.59 -9.12
N LYS A 116 17.71 -5.03 -9.83
CA LYS A 116 18.02 -3.58 -9.82
C LYS A 116 16.90 -2.69 -10.33
N TYR A 117 16.04 -3.23 -11.19
CA TYR A 117 14.96 -2.50 -11.82
C TYR A 117 13.81 -3.46 -12.17
N GLY A 118 12.58 -2.98 -12.04
CA GLY A 118 11.36 -3.76 -12.25
C GLY A 118 10.11 -2.91 -12.08
N GLY A 119 8.94 -3.51 -11.96
CA GLY A 119 7.67 -2.81 -12.03
C GLY A 119 7.50 -1.72 -10.98
N GLY A 120 7.93 -1.94 -9.74
CA GLY A 120 7.90 -0.91 -8.70
C GLY A 120 8.77 0.31 -9.05
N HIS A 121 9.90 0.10 -9.74
CA HIS A 121 10.76 1.17 -10.23
C HIS A 121 10.12 1.92 -11.39
N VAL A 122 9.43 1.23 -12.31
CA VAL A 122 8.64 1.87 -13.38
C VAL A 122 7.54 2.75 -12.80
N LEU A 123 6.78 2.25 -11.82
CA LEU A 123 5.70 3.00 -11.18
C LEU A 123 6.25 4.25 -10.47
N HIS A 124 7.35 4.10 -9.74
CA HIS A 124 8.07 5.22 -9.12
C HIS A 124 8.54 6.23 -10.17
N ASP A 125 9.17 5.79 -11.25
CA ASP A 125 9.68 6.68 -12.30
C ASP A 125 8.54 7.46 -12.99
N LEU A 126 7.40 6.81 -13.27
CA LEU A 126 6.22 7.48 -13.82
C LEU A 126 5.70 8.57 -12.86
N ILE A 127 5.53 8.25 -11.57
CA ILE A 127 5.06 9.19 -10.54
C ILE A 127 6.06 10.34 -10.35
N ALA A 128 7.35 10.07 -10.47
CA ALA A 128 8.41 11.09 -10.45
C ALA A 128 8.46 11.96 -11.74
N GLY A 129 7.54 11.76 -12.69
CA GLY A 129 7.48 12.50 -13.94
C GLY A 129 8.58 12.15 -14.94
N LYS A 130 9.30 11.04 -14.74
CA LYS A 130 10.35 10.60 -15.66
C LYS A 130 9.74 9.99 -16.92
N LYS A 131 10.53 10.02 -18.00
CA LYS A 131 10.18 9.38 -19.26
C LYS A 131 10.46 7.87 -19.18
N VAL A 132 9.47 7.07 -19.53
CA VAL A 132 9.52 5.61 -19.61
C VAL A 132 9.28 5.19 -21.06
N GLU A 133 10.05 4.22 -21.54
CA GLU A 133 9.88 3.64 -22.87
C GLU A 133 8.74 2.62 -22.86
N LEU A 134 7.64 2.94 -23.54
CA LEU A 134 6.58 2.01 -23.86
C LEU A 134 6.94 1.23 -25.13
N ARG A 135 6.90 -0.09 -25.03
CA ARG A 135 6.96 -1.01 -26.17
C ARG A 135 5.69 -1.86 -26.15
N ALA A 136 5.06 -2.06 -27.31
CA ALA A 136 3.93 -2.97 -27.44
C ALA A 136 4.00 -3.74 -28.75
N THR A 137 3.55 -4.99 -28.73
CA THR A 137 3.37 -5.82 -29.93
C THR A 137 1.93 -6.26 -30.05
N SER A 138 1.46 -6.43 -31.29
CA SER A 138 0.13 -6.92 -31.62
C SER A 138 0.21 -7.94 -32.74
N TYR A 139 -0.84 -8.74 -32.90
CA TYR A 139 -1.04 -9.63 -34.03
C TYR A 139 -1.71 -8.93 -35.23
N GLY A 140 -2.09 -7.65 -35.10
CA GLY A 140 -2.78 -6.87 -36.12
C GLY A 140 -4.23 -7.30 -36.33
N THR A 141 -5.13 -6.34 -36.53
CA THR A 141 -6.52 -6.59 -36.96
C THR A 141 -6.96 -5.49 -37.93
N ASP A 142 -8.08 -5.69 -38.62
CA ASP A 142 -8.63 -4.66 -39.52
C ASP A 142 -8.89 -3.32 -38.79
N CYS A 143 -9.34 -3.37 -37.53
CA CYS A 143 -9.56 -2.19 -36.70
C CYS A 143 -8.27 -1.62 -36.07
N TYR A 144 -7.24 -2.46 -35.91
CA TYR A 144 -5.98 -2.13 -35.25
C TYR A 144 -4.81 -2.70 -36.04
N PRO A 145 -4.47 -2.09 -37.19
CA PRO A 145 -3.50 -2.67 -38.12
C PRO A 145 -2.05 -2.53 -37.64
N GLU A 146 -1.77 -1.67 -36.66
CA GLU A 146 -0.42 -1.52 -36.12
C GLU A 146 0.00 -2.77 -35.35
N THR A 147 1.20 -3.29 -35.66
CA THR A 147 1.73 -4.51 -35.06
C THR A 147 2.80 -4.23 -34.03
N GLN A 148 3.43 -3.05 -34.07
CA GLN A 148 4.47 -2.66 -33.12
C GLN A 148 4.39 -1.17 -32.79
N VAL A 149 4.56 -0.86 -31.50
CA VAL A 149 4.66 0.52 -31.03
C VAL A 149 5.86 0.65 -30.13
N LYS A 150 6.63 1.73 -30.33
CA LYS A 150 7.72 2.14 -29.45
C LYS A 150 7.67 3.66 -29.25
N LYS A 151 7.42 4.13 -28.02
CA LYS A 151 7.39 5.57 -27.70
C LYS A 151 7.89 5.83 -26.29
N LYS A 152 8.43 7.03 -26.05
CA LYS A 152 8.71 7.51 -24.69
C LYS A 152 7.50 8.27 -24.18
N ILE A 153 7.03 7.92 -22.98
CA ILE A 153 5.87 8.51 -22.34
C ILE A 153 6.21 8.94 -20.91
N THR A 154 5.46 9.89 -20.40
CA THR A 154 5.41 10.29 -19.00
C THR A 154 4.04 9.96 -18.43
N LEU A 155 3.87 10.05 -17.11
CA LEU A 155 2.58 9.86 -16.47
C LEU A 155 1.51 10.85 -16.95
N SER A 156 1.90 12.08 -17.30
CA SER A 156 0.97 13.08 -17.86
C SER A 156 0.49 12.74 -19.27
N ASP A 157 1.23 11.92 -20.02
CA ASP A 157 0.85 11.50 -21.38
C ASP A 157 -0.20 10.35 -21.36
N LEU A 158 -0.31 9.64 -20.24
CA LEU A 158 -1.24 8.52 -20.08
C LEU A 158 -2.66 9.04 -19.93
N PRO A 159 -3.65 8.59 -20.73
CA PRO A 159 -5.05 8.90 -20.47
C PRO A 159 -5.50 8.47 -19.07
N TYR A 160 -5.07 7.28 -18.63
CA TYR A 160 -5.48 6.70 -17.35
C TYR A 160 -4.32 5.96 -16.68
N ALA A 161 -4.16 6.19 -15.38
CA ALA A 161 -3.18 5.50 -14.55
C ALA A 161 -3.70 5.43 -13.10
N MET A 162 -4.13 4.26 -12.67
CA MET A 162 -4.67 4.04 -11.32
C MET A 162 -3.88 2.96 -10.61
N MET A 163 -3.36 3.28 -9.43
CA MET A 163 -2.77 2.29 -8.54
C MET A 163 -3.90 1.43 -7.99
N LEU A 164 -3.73 0.12 -8.09
CA LEU A 164 -4.63 -0.86 -7.53
C LEU A 164 -3.81 -1.93 -6.83
N ASN A 165 -3.86 -1.89 -5.51
CA ASN A 165 -3.11 -2.79 -4.67
C ASN A 165 -4.08 -3.81 -4.05
N PRO A 166 -4.07 -5.08 -4.50
CA PRO A 166 -4.91 -6.13 -3.93
C PRO A 166 -4.74 -6.35 -2.43
N ARG A 167 -3.63 -5.89 -1.82
CA ARG A 167 -3.29 -6.20 -0.43
C ARG A 167 -2.23 -5.27 0.15
N ASN A 168 -2.64 -4.36 1.01
CA ASN A 168 -1.80 -3.42 1.77
C ASN A 168 -2.25 -3.36 3.23
N ALA A 169 -1.51 -2.60 4.06
CA ALA A 169 -1.83 -2.33 5.46
C ALA A 169 -2.15 -3.62 6.23
N TYR A 170 -1.19 -4.53 6.28
CA TYR A 170 -1.32 -5.72 7.13
C TYR A 170 -1.54 -5.31 8.59
N GLN A 171 -2.53 -5.92 9.22
CA GLN A 171 -2.85 -5.68 10.63
C GLN A 171 -1.72 -6.19 11.52
N ASN A 172 -1.38 -7.48 11.41
CA ASN A 172 -0.15 -8.03 11.97
C ASN A 172 0.60 -8.84 10.90
N TYR A 173 1.86 -9.16 11.18
CA TYR A 173 2.69 -9.97 10.31
C TYR A 173 3.69 -10.83 11.09
N ASN A 174 4.43 -11.66 10.36
CA ASN A 174 5.43 -12.55 10.95
C ASN A 174 6.67 -11.79 11.42
N CYS A 175 7.38 -12.40 12.37
CA CYS A 175 8.78 -12.15 12.68
C CYS A 175 9.58 -13.38 12.20
N ALA A 176 10.60 -13.16 11.36
CA ALA A 176 11.39 -14.21 10.76
C ALA A 176 12.80 -14.27 11.34
N ILE A 177 13.23 -15.48 11.66
CA ILE A 177 14.60 -15.84 12.08
C ILE A 177 15.11 -17.00 11.23
N ASN A 178 16.42 -17.23 11.24
CA ASN A 178 17.04 -18.32 10.50
C ASN A 178 17.95 -19.15 11.41
N LEU A 179 17.50 -20.35 11.79
CA LEU A 179 18.26 -21.28 12.62
C LEU A 179 19.19 -22.20 11.82
N THR A 180 19.23 -22.07 10.50
CA THR A 180 20.12 -22.86 9.64
C THR A 180 21.54 -22.29 9.64
N LYS A 181 22.49 -23.04 9.07
CA LYS A 181 23.91 -22.63 8.98
C LYS A 181 24.23 -21.68 7.82
N LYS A 182 23.26 -21.39 6.93
CA LYS A 182 23.48 -20.58 5.72
C LYS A 182 22.62 -19.33 5.75
N THR A 183 23.10 -18.24 5.17
CA THR A 183 22.31 -17.02 5.00
C THR A 183 21.12 -17.30 4.09
N ILE A 184 19.94 -16.83 4.48
CA ILE A 184 18.71 -16.94 3.68
C ILE A 184 18.28 -15.53 3.25
N TYR A 185 17.95 -15.39 1.97
CA TYR A 185 17.46 -14.17 1.36
C TYR A 185 15.95 -14.27 1.22
N THR A 186 15.21 -13.35 1.83
CA THR A 186 13.74 -13.42 1.90
C THR A 186 13.11 -12.09 1.55
N TYR A 187 11.79 -12.12 1.38
CA TYR A 187 10.95 -10.92 1.27
C TYR A 187 10.92 -10.06 2.54
N MET A 188 11.42 -10.57 3.66
CA MET A 188 11.62 -9.80 4.89
C MET A 188 13.06 -9.31 5.03
N GLY A 189 13.89 -9.47 4.00
CA GLY A 189 15.32 -9.14 4.01
C GLY A 189 16.21 -10.35 4.32
N ILE A 190 17.47 -10.06 4.62
CA ILE A 190 18.52 -11.06 4.84
C ILE A 190 18.38 -11.62 6.26
N LEU A 191 18.30 -12.94 6.38
CA LEU A 191 18.32 -13.67 7.65
C LEU A 191 19.66 -14.40 7.80
N LYS A 192 20.46 -13.96 8.77
CA LYS A 192 21.79 -14.48 9.08
C LYS A 192 21.69 -15.88 9.70
N PRO A 193 22.70 -16.75 9.48
CA PRO A 193 22.76 -18.07 10.09
C PRO A 193 22.62 -18.06 11.60
N ASN A 194 22.18 -19.19 12.16
CA ASN A 194 22.17 -19.49 13.61
C ASN A 194 21.48 -18.43 14.48
N GLY A 195 20.40 -17.81 13.98
CA GLY A 195 19.63 -16.81 14.70
C GLY A 195 20.32 -15.45 14.81
N GLY A 196 21.25 -15.13 13.92
CA GLY A 196 22.05 -13.90 14.00
C GLY A 196 21.27 -12.57 13.82
N ASN A 197 20.01 -12.62 13.39
CA ASN A 197 19.06 -11.51 13.42
C ASN A 197 17.61 -12.01 13.36
N ALA A 198 16.69 -11.10 13.69
CA ALA A 198 15.26 -11.24 13.45
C ALA A 198 14.79 -10.05 12.61
N ASN A 199 13.98 -10.31 11.58
CA ASN A 199 13.31 -9.27 10.81
C ASN A 199 11.81 -9.39 11.01
N TYR A 200 11.12 -8.27 11.26
CA TYR A 200 9.68 -8.21 11.44
C TYR A 200 9.10 -7.14 10.53
N ALA A 201 7.80 -7.22 10.26
CA ALA A 201 7.11 -6.26 9.41
C ALA A 201 5.79 -5.82 10.05
N THR A 202 5.81 -4.73 10.80
CA THR A 202 4.61 -4.04 11.26
C THR A 202 4.94 -2.57 11.45
N ALA A 203 3.92 -1.71 11.44
CA ALA A 203 4.05 -0.32 11.82
C ALA A 203 3.81 -0.09 13.33
N GLY A 204 3.58 -1.17 14.09
CA GLY A 204 3.43 -1.09 15.55
C GLY A 204 2.27 -0.19 15.94
N GLU A 205 2.48 0.66 16.94
CA GLU A 205 1.54 1.72 17.36
C GLU A 205 1.06 2.63 16.23
N LEU A 206 1.82 2.76 15.12
CA LEU A 206 1.39 3.56 13.96
C LEU A 206 0.44 2.81 13.02
N SER A 207 0.26 1.49 13.18
CA SER A 207 -0.50 0.64 12.26
C SER A 207 -1.99 1.00 12.23
N PRO A 208 -2.56 1.33 11.05
CA PRO A 208 -3.98 1.64 10.95
C PRO A 208 -4.90 0.53 11.49
N LEU A 209 -4.59 -0.72 11.19
CA LEU A 209 -5.44 -1.84 11.57
C LEU A 209 -5.17 -2.35 13.00
N PHE A 210 -4.05 -1.99 13.64
CA PHE A 210 -3.92 -2.20 15.09
C PHE A 210 -4.76 -1.19 15.88
N ASN A 211 -4.83 0.04 15.38
CA ASN A 211 -5.62 1.12 15.98
C ASN A 211 -7.13 1.03 15.67
N ASP A 212 -7.54 0.13 14.77
CA ASP A 212 -8.95 -0.27 14.57
C ASP A 212 -9.05 -1.81 14.48
N PRO A 213 -8.83 -2.52 15.61
CA PRO A 213 -8.58 -3.97 15.62
C PRO A 213 -9.76 -4.80 15.11
N TYR A 214 -10.98 -4.26 15.22
CA TYR A 214 -12.23 -4.90 14.82
C TYR A 214 -12.90 -4.24 13.61
N TYR A 215 -12.17 -3.38 12.87
CA TYR A 215 -12.65 -2.74 11.64
C TYR A 215 -13.93 -1.91 11.85
N ARG A 216 -14.06 -1.24 13.00
CA ARG A 216 -15.23 -0.42 13.36
C ARG A 216 -15.37 0.81 12.46
N THR A 217 -14.26 1.34 11.96
CA THR A 217 -14.17 2.59 11.19
C THR A 217 -13.53 2.43 9.82
N ILE A 218 -12.74 1.37 9.63
CA ILE A 218 -12.02 1.07 8.38
C ILE A 218 -12.77 -0.01 7.60
N GLY A 219 -13.31 0.36 6.43
CA GLY A 219 -14.03 -0.55 5.56
C GLY A 219 -14.17 -0.02 4.13
N LEU A 220 -15.09 -0.60 3.36
CA LEU A 220 -15.35 -0.18 1.99
C LEU A 220 -15.67 1.32 1.91
N GLY A 221 -14.96 2.05 1.06
CA GLY A 221 -15.18 3.48 0.83
C GLY A 221 -14.45 4.40 1.82
N THR A 222 -13.76 3.86 2.83
CA THR A 222 -12.92 4.68 3.74
C THR A 222 -11.87 5.43 2.90
N ARG A 223 -11.83 6.75 3.06
CA ARG A 223 -10.84 7.63 2.42
C ARG A 223 -9.51 7.49 3.14
N ILE A 224 -8.45 7.32 2.39
CA ILE A 224 -7.10 7.09 2.91
C ILE A 224 -6.11 8.03 2.24
N PHE A 225 -4.97 8.23 2.91
CA PHE A 225 -3.76 8.69 2.26
C PHE A 225 -3.09 7.49 1.58
N LEU A 226 -2.83 7.58 0.27
CA LEU A 226 -2.15 6.54 -0.49
C LEU A 226 -1.13 7.18 -1.44
N GLY A 227 0.15 6.91 -1.22
CA GLY A 227 1.23 7.35 -2.10
C GLY A 227 1.34 8.87 -2.26
N GLY A 228 0.97 9.67 -1.26
CA GLY A 228 0.95 11.13 -1.36
C GLY A 228 -0.41 11.73 -1.76
N ALA A 229 -1.35 10.90 -2.22
CA ALA A 229 -2.65 11.31 -2.72
C ALA A 229 -3.82 10.79 -1.88
N LYS A 230 -5.03 11.17 -2.27
CA LYS A 230 -6.26 10.56 -1.75
C LYS A 230 -6.47 9.20 -2.43
N GLY A 231 -6.70 8.18 -1.61
CA GLY A 231 -7.11 6.85 -2.05
C GLY A 231 -8.35 6.38 -1.33
N HIS A 232 -8.77 5.16 -1.63
CA HIS A 232 -9.89 4.50 -0.98
C HIS A 232 -9.58 3.04 -0.67
N VAL A 233 -10.13 2.55 0.42
CA VAL A 233 -10.32 1.12 0.65
C VAL A 233 -11.48 0.65 -0.24
N ILE A 234 -11.26 -0.38 -1.05
CA ILE A 234 -12.24 -0.86 -2.04
C ILE A 234 -12.71 -2.30 -1.81
N ALA A 235 -11.99 -3.06 -0.98
CA ALA A 235 -12.36 -4.41 -0.57
C ALA A 235 -11.45 -4.88 0.59
N PRO A 236 -11.78 -5.99 1.24
CA PRO A 236 -10.78 -6.77 1.97
C PRO A 236 -9.61 -7.14 1.05
N GLY A 237 -8.39 -7.13 1.59
CA GLY A 237 -7.22 -7.56 0.83
C GLY A 237 -7.25 -9.06 0.50
N THR A 238 -6.47 -9.49 -0.48
CA THR A 238 -6.48 -10.89 -0.96
C THR A 238 -6.01 -11.93 0.07
N GLN A 239 -5.38 -11.49 1.17
CA GLN A 239 -5.04 -12.34 2.32
C GLN A 239 -5.71 -11.85 3.61
N HIS A 240 -6.84 -11.16 3.51
CA HIS A 240 -7.54 -10.67 4.68
C HIS A 240 -8.03 -11.85 5.54
N ASN A 241 -7.54 -11.92 6.79
CA ASN A 241 -7.97 -12.91 7.76
C ASN A 241 -8.52 -12.20 9.02
N PRO A 242 -9.85 -12.06 9.16
CA PRO A 242 -10.44 -11.41 10.33
C PRO A 242 -10.48 -12.33 11.56
N ASN A 243 -10.31 -13.64 11.36
CA ASN A 243 -10.53 -14.70 12.35
C ASN A 243 -9.25 -15.14 13.09
N ALA A 244 -8.15 -14.39 12.93
CA ALA A 244 -6.95 -14.66 13.72
C ALA A 244 -7.26 -14.56 15.22
N GLU A 245 -6.60 -15.41 16.01
CA GLU A 245 -6.65 -15.31 17.47
C GLU A 245 -6.15 -13.94 17.93
N ARG A 246 -6.74 -13.41 19.01
CA ARG A 246 -6.51 -12.04 19.49
C ARG A 246 -6.25 -12.02 20.99
N HIS A 247 -5.45 -11.06 21.41
CA HIS A 247 -5.37 -10.67 22.82
C HIS A 247 -6.70 -10.08 23.32
N GLU A 248 -6.83 -9.93 24.64
CA GLU A 248 -8.02 -9.31 25.27
C GLU A 248 -8.31 -7.90 24.75
N ASN A 249 -7.26 -7.15 24.36
CA ASN A 249 -7.36 -5.83 23.76
C ASN A 249 -7.67 -5.84 22.25
N GLY A 250 -7.92 -7.00 21.65
CA GLY A 250 -8.31 -7.17 20.25
C GLY A 250 -7.18 -7.25 19.23
N ILE A 251 -5.93 -7.04 19.66
CA ILE A 251 -4.76 -7.13 18.77
C ILE A 251 -4.55 -8.60 18.37
N PRO A 252 -4.43 -8.90 17.06
CA PRO A 252 -4.24 -10.27 16.60
C PRO A 252 -2.83 -10.81 16.89
N LEU A 253 -2.76 -12.09 17.29
CA LEU A 253 -1.54 -12.82 17.63
C LEU A 253 -0.72 -13.27 16.41
N THR A 254 -1.36 -13.35 15.26
CA THR A 254 -0.80 -13.86 14.01
C THR A 254 -1.17 -12.96 12.82
N PRO A 255 -0.58 -13.16 11.63
CA PRO A 255 -0.97 -12.41 10.44
C PRO A 255 -2.48 -12.46 10.19
N SER A 256 -3.08 -11.30 9.95
CA SER A 256 -4.53 -11.09 10.07
C SER A 256 -5.08 -10.20 8.95
N GLY A 257 -5.79 -9.11 9.28
CA GLY A 257 -6.46 -8.26 8.30
C GLY A 257 -5.51 -7.64 7.28
N THR A 258 -5.99 -7.49 6.04
CA THR A 258 -5.36 -6.68 4.99
C THR A 258 -6.42 -5.88 4.23
N LEU A 259 -6.02 -4.81 3.56
CA LEU A 259 -6.90 -3.93 2.79
C LEU A 259 -6.55 -3.98 1.31
N MET A 260 -7.56 -4.05 0.45
CA MET A 260 -7.41 -3.72 -0.97
C MET A 260 -7.67 -2.23 -1.14
N VAL A 261 -6.75 -1.54 -1.81
CA VAL A 261 -6.79 -0.07 -1.94
C VAL A 261 -6.57 0.38 -3.37
N SER A 262 -7.11 1.54 -3.70
CA SER A 262 -6.89 2.20 -5.00
C SER A 262 -6.72 3.70 -4.87
N GLY A 263 -6.02 4.31 -5.82
CA GLY A 263 -5.81 5.76 -5.90
C GLY A 263 -5.26 6.18 -7.27
N ASP A 264 -5.51 7.44 -7.63
CA ASP A 264 -5.02 8.02 -8.89
C ASP A 264 -3.51 8.26 -8.81
N MET A 265 -2.74 7.65 -9.72
CA MET A 265 -1.29 7.83 -9.74
C MET A 265 -0.88 9.26 -10.10
N LYS A 266 -1.70 9.98 -10.88
CA LYS A 266 -1.40 11.34 -11.33
C LYS A 266 -1.39 12.36 -10.20
N GLU A 267 -2.00 12.03 -9.06
CA GLU A 267 -2.02 12.85 -7.85
C GLU A 267 -0.96 12.41 -6.82
N MET A 268 -0.23 11.32 -7.07
CA MET A 268 0.75 10.77 -6.13
C MET A 268 2.06 11.56 -6.12
N ASP A 269 2.80 11.43 -5.01
CA ASP A 269 4.11 12.04 -4.81
C ASP A 269 5.18 10.93 -4.73
N PRO A 270 6.29 11.02 -5.49
CA PRO A 270 7.33 10.00 -5.52
C PRO A 270 8.02 9.78 -4.19
N ARG A 271 7.95 10.73 -3.23
CA ARG A 271 8.45 10.54 -1.87
C ARG A 271 7.74 9.39 -1.14
N TRP A 272 6.47 9.12 -1.49
CA TRP A 272 5.64 8.12 -0.84
C TRP A 272 5.42 6.86 -1.69
N VAL A 273 6.03 6.80 -2.89
CA VAL A 273 5.96 5.65 -3.79
C VAL A 273 7.35 5.39 -4.37
N VAL A 274 8.07 4.45 -3.75
CA VAL A 274 9.49 4.22 -4.03
C VAL A 274 9.71 2.79 -4.52
N GLY A 275 10.25 2.63 -5.73
CA GLY A 275 10.74 1.34 -6.21
C GLY A 275 11.89 0.83 -5.35
N VAL A 276 11.82 -0.43 -4.93
CA VAL A 276 12.83 -1.05 -4.05
C VAL A 276 13.29 -2.39 -4.60
N SER A 277 14.53 -2.76 -4.27
CA SER A 277 15.13 -4.05 -4.59
C SER A 277 15.43 -4.84 -3.31
N MET A 278 15.01 -6.10 -3.28
CA MET A 278 15.26 -7.02 -2.18
C MET A 278 16.24 -8.10 -2.67
N LEU A 279 17.48 -8.03 -2.18
CA LEU A 279 18.57 -8.92 -2.57
C LEU A 279 18.17 -10.39 -2.42
N GLY A 280 18.28 -11.17 -3.49
CA GLY A 280 17.93 -12.59 -3.56
C GLY A 280 16.44 -12.91 -3.61
N TYR A 281 15.55 -11.92 -3.47
CA TYR A 281 14.10 -12.12 -3.48
C TYR A 281 13.40 -11.53 -4.70
N GLY A 282 13.58 -10.23 -4.99
CA GLY A 282 12.83 -9.57 -6.06
C GLY A 282 12.85 -8.04 -5.98
N CYS A 283 12.33 -7.37 -7.00
CA CYS A 283 11.95 -5.97 -6.92
C CYS A 283 10.54 -5.83 -6.27
N SER A 284 10.24 -4.66 -5.74
CA SER A 284 8.95 -4.35 -5.12
C SER A 284 8.71 -2.83 -5.12
N LEU A 285 7.66 -2.39 -4.45
CA LEU A 285 7.29 -0.98 -4.29
C LEU A 285 7.02 -0.70 -2.80
N ALA A 286 7.75 0.25 -2.22
CA ALA A 286 7.42 0.82 -0.92
C ALA A 286 6.35 1.90 -1.10
N VAL A 287 5.24 1.78 -0.37
CA VAL A 287 4.07 2.64 -0.53
C VAL A 287 3.66 3.22 0.82
N GLY A 288 3.49 4.53 0.86
CA GLY A 288 2.92 5.24 2.00
C GLY A 288 1.41 5.05 2.02
N LEU A 289 0.88 4.57 3.15
CA LEU A 289 -0.54 4.44 3.38
C LEU A 289 -0.87 4.97 4.76
N GLY A 290 -1.82 5.90 4.85
CA GLY A 290 -2.29 6.47 6.11
C GLY A 290 -3.81 6.43 6.19
N ILE A 291 -4.35 6.19 7.38
CA ILE A 291 -5.80 6.16 7.59
C ILE A 291 -6.13 7.05 8.79
N PRO A 292 -6.95 8.10 8.63
CA PRO A 292 -7.47 8.85 9.75
C PRO A 292 -8.55 8.01 10.46
N ILE A 293 -8.36 7.73 11.74
CA ILE A 293 -9.31 6.99 12.57
C ILE A 293 -10.15 7.99 13.35
N PRO A 294 -11.48 8.07 13.12
CA PRO A 294 -12.35 8.94 13.89
C PRO A 294 -12.56 8.35 15.30
N ILE A 295 -12.36 9.19 16.32
CA ILE A 295 -12.60 8.78 17.71
C ILE A 295 -14.08 8.96 18.03
N LEU A 296 -14.82 7.85 17.95
CA LEU A 296 -16.27 7.84 18.14
C LEU A 296 -16.67 7.74 19.61
N ASP A 297 -15.88 7.05 20.41
CA ASP A 297 -16.16 6.79 21.82
C ASP A 297 -14.88 6.44 22.59
N ALA A 298 -15.01 6.21 23.90
CA ALA A 298 -13.90 5.81 24.76
C ALA A 298 -13.24 4.49 24.33
N GLU A 299 -13.98 3.56 23.74
CA GLU A 299 -13.43 2.28 23.28
C GLU A 299 -12.56 2.48 22.03
N MET A 300 -13.01 3.31 21.07
CA MET A 300 -12.15 3.71 19.95
C MET A 300 -10.88 4.41 20.43
N ALA A 301 -10.99 5.30 21.42
CA ALA A 301 -9.83 5.97 22.00
C ALA A 301 -8.85 4.96 22.64
N GLU A 302 -9.36 3.94 23.33
CA GLU A 302 -8.56 2.87 23.91
C GLU A 302 -7.85 2.04 22.85
N TYR A 303 -8.54 1.64 21.77
CA TYR A 303 -7.92 0.94 20.64
C TYR A 303 -6.82 1.76 19.97
N THR A 304 -7.00 3.07 19.87
CA THR A 304 -5.97 3.97 19.32
C THR A 304 -4.86 4.33 20.32
N GLY A 305 -4.93 3.83 21.55
CA GLY A 305 -3.93 4.03 22.60
C GLY A 305 -2.93 2.90 22.74
N VAL A 306 -2.86 2.00 21.75
CA VAL A 306 -1.94 0.85 21.72
C VAL A 306 -0.49 1.31 21.56
N SER A 307 0.39 0.80 22.43
CA SER A 307 1.84 1.02 22.39
C SER A 307 2.56 -0.21 21.87
N ASP A 308 3.77 -0.01 21.33
CA ASP A 308 4.77 -1.06 21.10
C ASP A 308 5.24 -1.73 22.41
#